data_AF-A0A0L0ENE5-F1
#
_entry.id   AF-A0A0L0ENE5-F1
#
_cell.length_a   1.000
_cell.length_b   1.000
_cell.length_c   1.000
_cell.angle_alpha   90.00
_cell.angle_beta   90.00
_cell.angle_gamma   90.00
#
_symmetry.space_group_name_H-M   'P 1'
#
loop_
_entity.id
_entity.type
_entity.pdbx_description
1 polymer ?
#
loop_
_entity_poly.entity_id
_entity_poly.type
_entity_poly.pdbx_seq_one_letter_code
_entity_poly.pdbx_strand_id
1 'polypeptide(L)'
;MERRTFLKTSSYLCASGVLPVSALAANSTSFTISEQDTQRLSKELLDTLALKAPKASIESPNGDIVEFSLNPAIARRYGSSLFVHFETSSEINIFDLSGNPSGTIKLPQGIDNLNDFAIEPSQQLLYLIERGHHSITVANFYGEKLAQIGEFGTEVVAQLNGPKNLTLDTQGHIHVLEMGTSSIKVFSNNGAFLYSYGRSRLGKKPQYRSLDGTQHILISGGTLDDRKWTFNIETRKFSALN
;
A
#
# COMPACT_ATOMS: atom_id res chain seq x y z
N MET A 1 2.42 49.87 -55.45
CA MET A 1 1.90 50.86 -54.48
C MET A 1 2.53 50.52 -53.13
N GLU A 2 3.36 51.45 -52.60
CA GLU A 2 3.82 51.62 -51.19
C GLU A 2 4.35 50.36 -50.43
N ARG A 3 5.65 50.10 -50.24
CA ARG A 3 6.75 50.80 -49.50
C ARG A 3 6.69 50.61 -47.97
N ARG A 4 7.73 49.97 -47.37
CA ARG A 4 8.57 50.48 -46.25
C ARG A 4 9.55 49.45 -45.63
N THR A 5 10.80 49.86 -45.71
CA THR A 5 12.06 49.70 -44.95
C THR A 5 12.12 49.25 -43.46
N PHE A 6 13.20 48.49 -43.17
CA PHE A 6 14.19 48.45 -42.05
C PHE A 6 13.79 48.24 -40.56
N LEU A 7 14.50 47.30 -39.88
CA LEU A 7 15.40 47.55 -38.73
C LEU A 7 16.15 46.27 -38.26
N LYS A 8 17.35 46.47 -37.69
CA LYS A 8 18.34 45.48 -37.18
C LYS A 8 18.08 45.06 -35.72
N THR A 9 18.89 44.10 -35.26
CA THR A 9 19.27 43.69 -33.86
C THR A 9 18.24 42.81 -33.11
N SER A 10 18.59 41.82 -32.30
CA SER A 10 19.84 41.46 -31.59
C SER A 10 19.92 39.95 -31.29
N SER A 11 21.14 39.46 -31.18
CA SER A 11 21.57 38.15 -30.68
C SER A 11 21.18 37.87 -29.22
N TYR A 12 20.80 36.63 -28.93
CA TYR A 12 21.15 35.96 -27.66
C TYR A 12 21.66 34.55 -27.97
N LEU A 13 22.95 34.35 -27.73
CA LEU A 13 23.51 33.03 -27.45
C LEU A 13 22.99 32.58 -26.08
N CYS A 14 22.50 31.35 -26.00
CA CYS A 14 22.69 30.53 -24.82
C CYS A 14 23.26 29.19 -25.28
N ALA A 15 24.57 29.06 -25.13
CA ALA A 15 25.27 27.79 -25.12
C ALA A 15 25.28 27.27 -23.68
N SER A 16 24.95 25.99 -23.50
CA SER A 16 25.46 25.03 -22.50
C SER A 16 24.37 23.99 -22.26
N GLY A 17 24.62 22.69 -22.25
CA GLY A 17 25.80 21.90 -22.51
C GLY A 17 25.29 20.46 -22.64
N VAL A 18 25.74 19.75 -23.67
CA VAL A 18 25.49 18.31 -23.80
C VAL A 18 26.47 17.61 -22.87
N LEU A 19 25.96 16.82 -21.92
CA LEU A 19 26.73 15.76 -21.26
C LEU A 19 25.93 14.46 -21.34
N PRO A 20 26.63 13.31 -21.45
CA PRO A 20 26.08 12.10 -22.04
C PRO A 20 25.17 11.37 -21.05
N VAL A 21 24.13 10.75 -21.59
CA VAL A 21 23.36 9.72 -20.90
C VAL A 21 24.27 8.52 -20.71
N SER A 22 24.93 8.43 -19.57
CA SER A 22 25.54 7.18 -19.11
C SER A 22 24.42 6.24 -18.71
N ALA A 23 24.11 5.32 -19.63
CA ALA A 23 23.27 4.18 -19.38
C ALA A 23 23.87 3.32 -18.27
N LEU A 24 23.25 3.32 -17.08
CA LEU A 24 23.28 2.17 -16.20
C LEU A 24 21.96 1.44 -16.41
N ALA A 25 22.03 0.32 -17.12
CA ALA A 25 20.95 -0.65 -17.22
C ALA A 25 20.72 -1.28 -15.84
N ALA A 26 19.88 -0.65 -15.03
CA ALA A 26 19.15 -1.36 -14.00
C ALA A 26 17.95 -2.01 -14.70
N ASN A 27 17.86 -3.34 -14.60
CA ASN A 27 16.71 -4.12 -15.02
C ASN A 27 15.53 -3.85 -14.06
N SER A 28 15.11 -2.59 -13.94
CA SER A 28 13.94 -2.18 -13.21
C SER A 28 12.79 -2.21 -14.20
N THR A 29 11.81 -3.07 -13.93
CA THR A 29 10.45 -2.88 -14.43
C THR A 29 10.06 -1.44 -14.10
N SER A 30 10.13 -0.57 -15.11
CA SER A 30 9.81 0.85 -14.97
C SER A 30 8.31 0.96 -14.81
N PHE A 31 7.85 0.87 -13.57
CA PHE A 31 6.51 1.27 -13.19
C PHE A 31 6.48 2.80 -13.25
N THR A 32 5.80 3.33 -14.26
CA THR A 32 5.53 4.76 -14.39
C THR A 32 4.76 5.19 -13.13
N ILE A 33 5.39 6.00 -12.28
CA ILE A 33 4.76 6.47 -11.05
C ILE A 33 3.62 7.42 -11.45
N SER A 34 2.38 6.95 -11.35
CA SER A 34 1.18 7.76 -11.56
C SER A 34 0.85 8.48 -10.26
N GLU A 35 0.34 9.72 -10.33
CA GLU A 35 -0.10 10.48 -9.15
C GLU A 35 -1.24 9.79 -8.36
N GLN A 36 -1.82 8.71 -8.90
CA GLN A 36 -2.82 7.85 -8.27
C GLN A 36 -2.24 6.60 -7.57
N ASP A 37 -0.92 6.52 -7.42
CA ASP A 37 -0.28 5.32 -6.92
C ASP A 37 -0.55 5.08 -5.43
N THR A 38 -1.34 4.04 -5.17
CA THR A 38 -1.31 3.31 -3.91
C THR A 38 -0.16 2.32 -3.99
N GLN A 39 0.80 2.44 -3.07
CA GLN A 39 1.95 1.54 -3.04
C GLN A 39 2.32 1.19 -1.61
N ARG A 40 2.55 -0.10 -1.35
CA ARG A 40 3.20 -0.61 -0.15
C ARG A 40 4.69 -0.38 -0.25
N LEU A 41 5.25 0.25 0.77
CA LEU A 41 6.67 0.58 0.81
C LEU A 41 7.44 -0.56 1.50
N SER A 42 8.57 -0.94 0.90
CA SER A 42 9.49 -1.90 1.51
C SER A 42 10.34 -1.21 2.57
N LYS A 43 10.94 -2.00 3.47
CA LYS A 43 11.81 -1.46 4.52
C LYS A 43 12.99 -0.70 3.94
N GLU A 44 13.60 -1.20 2.87
CA GLU A 44 14.74 -0.56 2.21
C GLU A 44 14.35 0.84 1.69
N LEU A 45 13.15 0.98 1.14
CA LEU A 45 12.65 2.28 0.69
C LEU A 45 12.38 3.22 1.87
N LEU A 46 11.85 2.71 2.98
CA LEU A 46 11.64 3.53 4.19
C LEU A 46 12.96 4.00 4.81
N ASP A 47 14.00 3.16 4.79
CA ASP A 47 15.33 3.50 5.29
C ASP A 47 15.95 4.66 4.47
N THR A 48 15.62 4.76 3.18
CA THR A 48 16.03 5.92 2.36
C THR A 48 15.25 7.20 2.66
N LEU A 49 14.02 7.09 3.20
CA LEU A 49 13.11 8.22 3.40
C LEU A 49 13.37 9.03 4.68
N ALA A 50 14.44 8.73 5.42
CA ALA A 50 14.87 9.47 6.62
C ALA A 50 13.70 9.85 7.55
N LEU A 51 12.77 8.91 7.74
CA LEU A 51 11.52 9.15 8.47
C LEU A 51 11.82 9.60 9.89
N LYS A 52 11.17 10.68 10.32
CA LYS A 52 11.19 11.14 11.72
C LYS A 52 10.31 10.24 12.57
N ALA A 53 10.76 9.01 12.80
CA ALA A 53 10.02 7.98 13.52
C ALA A 53 9.73 8.40 14.98
N PRO A 54 8.58 8.01 15.53
CA PRO A 54 8.27 8.18 16.94
C PRO A 54 9.26 7.41 17.81
N LYS A 55 9.57 7.98 18.98
CA LYS A 55 10.47 7.37 19.96
C LYS A 55 9.66 6.76 21.11
N ALA A 56 10.16 5.66 21.64
CA ALA A 56 9.69 5.04 22.87
C ALA A 56 10.82 5.00 23.90
N SER A 57 10.44 4.94 25.18
CA SER A 57 11.37 4.90 26.29
C SER A 57 11.08 3.71 27.20
N ILE A 58 12.11 3.02 27.66
CA ILE A 58 12.02 1.98 28.69
C ILE A 58 12.87 2.41 29.88
N GLU A 59 12.33 2.26 31.09
CA GLU A 59 13.05 2.46 32.34
C GLU A 59 13.62 1.12 32.82
N SER A 60 14.93 1.08 33.08
CA SER A 60 15.60 -0.08 33.65
C SER A 60 15.23 -0.25 35.13
N PRO A 61 15.39 -1.45 35.72
CA PRO A 61 15.21 -1.63 37.17
C PRO A 61 16.11 -0.74 38.05
N ASN A 62 17.17 -0.17 37.46
CA ASN A 62 18.10 0.74 38.13
C ASN A 62 17.71 2.22 37.93
N GLY A 63 16.62 2.50 37.21
CA GLY A 63 16.13 3.86 36.93
C GLY A 63 16.69 4.51 35.66
N ASP A 64 17.46 3.78 34.83
CA ASP A 64 18.02 4.33 33.60
C ASP A 64 16.94 4.35 32.50
N ILE A 65 16.74 5.51 31.87
CA ILE A 65 15.81 5.65 30.74
C ILE A 65 16.57 5.44 29.42
N VAL A 66 16.18 4.43 28.66
CA VAL A 66 16.69 4.17 27.32
C VAL A 66 15.62 4.55 26.29
N GLU A 67 15.94 5.53 25.44
CA GLU A 67 15.11 5.90 24.29
C GLU A 67 15.53 5.15 23.03
N PHE A 68 14.56 4.68 22.25
CA PHE A 68 14.77 4.07 20.94
C PHE A 68 13.68 4.49 19.96
N SER A 69 14.00 4.44 18.68
CA SER A 69 13.01 4.73 17.61
C SER A 69 12.20 3.48 17.32
N LEU A 70 10.90 3.63 17.15
CA LEU A 70 10.02 2.52 16.76
C LEU A 70 10.30 2.11 15.31
N ASN A 71 10.22 0.81 15.03
CA ASN A 71 10.36 0.32 13.66
C ASN A 71 9.04 0.44 12.90
N PRO A 72 9.06 0.82 11.62
CA PRO A 72 7.87 0.78 10.80
C PRO A 72 7.45 -0.68 10.54
N ALA A 73 6.22 -1.02 10.89
CA ALA A 73 5.64 -2.35 10.68
C ALA A 73 4.93 -2.44 9.32
N ILE A 74 4.13 -1.42 8.99
CA ILE A 74 3.37 -1.34 7.74
C ILE A 74 3.50 0.07 7.20
N ALA A 75 3.90 0.22 5.94
CA ALA A 75 3.97 1.52 5.30
C ALA A 75 3.29 1.49 3.93
N ARG A 76 2.47 2.50 3.68
CA ARG A 76 1.72 2.66 2.44
C ARG A 76 1.72 4.11 1.99
N ARG A 77 1.95 4.32 0.71
CA ARG A 77 1.83 5.60 0.03
C ARG A 77 0.45 5.71 -0.59
N TYR A 78 -0.16 6.88 -0.45
CA TYR A 78 -1.36 7.28 -1.16
C TYR A 78 -1.13 8.71 -1.66
N GLY A 79 -0.89 8.85 -2.97
CA GLY A 79 -0.55 10.14 -3.58
C GLY A 79 0.75 10.74 -3.01
N SER A 80 0.65 11.91 -2.39
CA SER A 80 1.78 12.63 -1.79
C SER A 80 1.99 12.34 -0.30
N SER A 81 1.22 11.41 0.27
CA SER A 81 1.25 11.12 1.70
C SER A 81 1.66 9.68 1.96
N LEU A 82 2.47 9.49 3.00
CA LEU A 82 2.90 8.21 3.51
C LEU A 82 2.17 7.92 4.81
N PHE A 83 1.61 6.73 4.92
CA PHE A 83 0.89 6.24 6.10
C PHE A 83 1.72 5.09 6.65
N VAL A 84 2.23 5.26 7.86
CA VAL A 84 3.16 4.34 8.49
C VAL A 84 2.63 3.96 9.86
N HIS A 85 2.33 2.68 10.02
CA HIS A 85 2.08 2.08 11.33
C HIS A 85 3.42 1.59 11.90
N PHE A 86 3.72 2.03 13.11
CA PHE A 86 4.93 1.60 13.83
C PHE A 86 4.60 0.46 14.77
N GLU A 87 5.60 -0.37 15.07
CA GLU A 87 5.48 -1.42 16.08
C GLU A 87 4.94 -0.83 17.40
N THR A 88 3.98 -1.54 18.01
CA THR A 88 3.32 -1.21 19.28
C THR A 88 2.59 0.13 19.33
N SER A 89 2.48 0.87 18.22
CA SER A 89 1.72 2.13 18.16
C SER A 89 0.22 1.86 18.01
N SER A 90 -0.59 2.66 18.72
CA SER A 90 -2.06 2.68 18.61
C SER A 90 -2.56 3.64 17.52
N GLU A 91 -1.66 4.13 16.67
CA GLU A 91 -1.97 5.10 15.64
C GLU A 91 -1.13 4.91 14.37
N ILE A 92 -1.68 5.33 13.24
CA ILE A 92 -1.01 5.37 11.94
C ILE A 92 -0.47 6.79 11.76
N ASN A 93 0.84 6.91 11.61
CA ASN A 93 1.53 8.18 11.44
C ASN A 93 1.52 8.56 9.96
N ILE A 94 1.23 9.82 9.68
CA ILE A 94 1.21 10.37 8.33
C ILE A 94 2.46 11.20 8.13
N PHE A 95 3.18 10.95 7.03
CA PHE A 95 4.35 11.72 6.61
C PHE A 95 4.17 12.28 5.20
N ASP A 96 4.86 13.36 4.90
CA ASP A 96 5.09 13.79 3.52
C ASP A 96 6.13 12.88 2.82
N LEU A 97 6.32 13.06 1.51
CA LEU A 97 7.35 12.32 0.75
C LEU A 97 8.80 12.65 1.15
N SER A 98 9.00 13.68 1.98
CA SER A 98 10.30 14.05 2.54
C SER A 98 10.53 13.47 3.94
N GLY A 99 9.60 12.66 4.46
CA GLY A 99 9.69 12.02 5.77
C GLY A 99 9.37 12.92 6.96
N ASN A 100 8.76 14.10 6.74
CA ASN A 100 8.29 14.95 7.83
C ASN A 100 6.87 14.55 8.27
N PRO A 101 6.58 14.57 9.58
CA PRO A 101 5.26 14.23 10.08
C PRO A 101 4.23 15.28 9.66
N SER A 102 3.08 14.81 9.16
CA SER A 102 1.95 15.62 8.71
C SER A 102 0.69 15.41 9.57
N GLY A 103 0.61 14.33 10.35
CA GLY A 103 -0.54 14.04 11.21
C GLY A 103 -0.56 12.59 11.68
N THR A 104 -1.61 12.20 12.40
CA THR A 104 -1.84 10.81 12.82
C THR A 104 -3.31 10.42 12.67
N ILE A 105 -3.56 9.12 12.54
CA ILE A 105 -4.89 8.50 12.54
C ILE A 105 -4.95 7.52 13.71
N LYS A 106 -5.95 7.68 14.58
CA LYS A 106 -6.13 6.77 15.72
C LYS A 106 -6.69 5.44 15.26
N LEU A 107 -6.13 4.35 15.75
CA LEU A 107 -6.74 3.04 15.58
C LEU A 107 -7.97 2.92 16.50
N PRO A 108 -9.00 2.18 16.08
CA PRO A 108 -10.12 1.82 16.94
C PRO A 108 -9.70 1.12 18.23
N GLN A 109 -10.48 1.33 19.29
CA GLN A 109 -10.23 0.64 20.55
C GLN A 109 -10.36 -0.88 20.38
N GLY A 110 -9.43 -1.61 21.00
CA GLY A 110 -9.33 -3.07 20.91
C GLY A 110 -8.46 -3.58 19.76
N ILE A 111 -7.94 -2.70 18.90
CA ILE A 111 -7.01 -3.07 17.83
C ILE A 111 -5.58 -2.93 18.34
N ASP A 112 -5.05 -4.03 18.87
CA ASP A 112 -3.69 -4.05 19.45
C ASP A 112 -2.66 -4.73 18.53
N ASN A 113 -3.10 -5.57 17.59
CA ASN A 113 -2.23 -6.36 16.73
C ASN A 113 -2.62 -6.21 15.26
N LEU A 114 -2.31 -5.05 14.71
CA LEU A 114 -2.54 -4.75 13.31
C LEU A 114 -1.65 -5.62 12.43
N ASN A 115 -2.25 -6.35 11.50
CA ASN A 115 -1.52 -7.18 10.54
C ASN A 115 -1.39 -6.49 9.18
N ASP A 116 -2.44 -5.81 8.72
CA ASP A 116 -2.38 -4.98 7.51
C ASP A 116 -3.48 -3.91 7.52
N PHE A 117 -3.28 -2.85 6.73
CA PHE A 117 -4.32 -1.84 6.50
C PHE A 117 -4.37 -1.37 5.04
N ALA A 118 -5.53 -0.88 4.62
CA ALA A 118 -5.65 0.03 3.48
C ALA A 118 -6.53 1.21 3.85
N ILE A 119 -6.38 2.32 3.13
CA ILE A 119 -7.17 3.53 3.34
C ILE A 119 -7.86 3.94 2.07
N GLU A 120 -9.01 4.59 2.24
CA GLU A 120 -9.67 5.37 1.22
C GLU A 120 -9.66 6.84 1.65
N PRO A 121 -8.63 7.61 1.23
CA PRO A 121 -8.44 8.97 1.73
C PRO A 121 -9.61 9.93 1.45
N SER A 122 -10.29 9.75 0.31
CA SER A 122 -11.43 10.58 -0.09
C SER A 122 -12.64 10.45 0.86
N GLN A 123 -12.85 9.27 1.43
CA GLN A 123 -13.93 8.98 2.35
C GLN A 123 -13.49 8.96 3.83
N GLN A 124 -12.18 9.16 4.09
CA GLN A 124 -11.58 9.03 5.42
C GLN A 124 -11.85 7.67 6.08
N LEU A 125 -11.84 6.62 5.26
CA LEU A 125 -12.07 5.25 5.69
C LEU A 125 -10.75 4.48 5.81
N LEU A 126 -10.72 3.63 6.82
CA LEU A 126 -9.62 2.75 7.17
C LEU A 126 -10.14 1.32 7.23
N TYR A 127 -9.49 0.44 6.47
CA TYR A 127 -9.78 -0.99 6.41
C TYR A 127 -8.63 -1.74 7.07
N LEU A 128 -8.94 -2.52 8.10
CA LEU A 128 -7.97 -3.13 8.99
C LEU A 128 -8.11 -4.64 8.99
N ILE A 129 -6.99 -5.34 8.89
CA ILE A 129 -6.88 -6.77 9.21
C ILE A 129 -6.08 -6.89 10.50
N GLU A 130 -6.71 -7.49 11.49
CA GLU A 130 -6.10 -7.78 12.78
C GLU A 130 -5.54 -9.20 12.79
N ARG A 131 -4.37 -9.39 13.41
CA ARG A 131 -3.76 -10.71 13.52
C ARG A 131 -4.67 -11.63 14.34
N GLY A 132 -4.88 -12.84 13.85
CA GLY A 132 -5.73 -13.84 14.50
C GLY A 132 -7.24 -13.61 14.31
N HIS A 133 -7.65 -12.50 13.69
CA HIS A 133 -9.03 -12.25 13.36
C HIS A 133 -9.35 -12.72 11.93
N HIS A 134 -10.62 -13.00 11.70
CA HIS A 134 -11.15 -13.53 10.44
C HIS A 134 -12.18 -12.58 9.84
N SER A 135 -11.93 -11.29 9.99
CA SER A 135 -12.80 -10.22 9.51
C SER A 135 -11.95 -9.01 9.16
N ILE A 136 -12.53 -8.09 8.40
CA ILE A 136 -11.97 -6.79 8.12
C ILE A 136 -12.75 -5.78 8.96
N THR A 137 -12.04 -5.02 9.79
CA THR A 137 -12.63 -3.92 10.54
C THR A 137 -12.61 -2.66 9.68
N VAL A 138 -13.77 -2.02 9.50
CA VAL A 138 -13.88 -0.73 8.81
C VAL A 138 -14.04 0.35 9.87
N ALA A 139 -13.21 1.39 9.80
CA ALA A 139 -13.20 2.49 10.74
C ALA A 139 -13.01 3.84 10.03
N ASN A 140 -13.30 4.93 10.72
CA ASN A 140 -12.93 6.27 10.26
C ASN A 140 -11.57 6.71 10.83
N PHE A 141 -11.08 7.87 10.40
CA PHE A 141 -9.80 8.43 10.85
C PHE A 141 -9.79 8.92 12.32
N TYR A 142 -10.96 8.95 12.97
CA TYR A 142 -11.10 9.29 14.39
C TYR A 142 -11.00 8.07 15.31
N GLY A 143 -10.88 6.86 14.75
CA GLY A 143 -10.82 5.60 15.50
C GLY A 143 -12.20 5.03 15.83
N GLU A 144 -13.26 5.47 15.17
CA GLU A 144 -14.59 4.88 15.36
C GLU A 144 -14.77 3.70 14.41
N LYS A 145 -15.12 2.54 14.97
CA LYS A 145 -15.46 1.35 14.18
C LYS A 145 -16.84 1.54 13.56
N LEU A 146 -16.92 1.49 12.23
CA LEU A 146 -18.13 1.71 11.46
C LEU A 146 -18.80 0.40 11.06
N ALA A 147 -18.00 -0.59 10.65
CA ALA A 147 -18.51 -1.86 10.16
C ALA A 147 -17.49 -2.99 10.34
N GLN A 148 -17.96 -4.20 10.09
CA GLN A 148 -17.14 -5.39 10.01
C GLN A 148 -17.54 -6.19 8.77
N ILE A 149 -16.55 -6.59 7.97
CA ILE A 149 -16.76 -7.32 6.73
C ILE A 149 -16.18 -8.73 6.89
N GLY A 150 -17.01 -9.72 6.57
CA GLY A 150 -16.68 -11.13 6.70
C GLY A 150 -16.71 -11.63 8.15
N GLU A 151 -16.70 -12.95 8.25
CA GLU A 151 -16.68 -13.71 9.49
C GLU A 151 -15.83 -14.97 9.29
N PHE A 152 -15.43 -15.62 10.38
CA PHE A 152 -14.71 -16.87 10.29
C PHE A 152 -15.53 -17.96 9.62
N GLY A 153 -14.94 -18.63 8.63
CA GLY A 153 -15.49 -19.86 8.09
C GLY A 153 -14.88 -20.26 6.76
N THR A 154 -15.30 -21.43 6.28
CA THR A 154 -14.87 -21.98 4.98
C THR A 154 -16.04 -22.52 4.15
N GLU A 155 -17.26 -22.43 4.67
CA GLU A 155 -18.46 -23.04 4.10
C GLU A 155 -19.06 -22.14 3.02
N VAL A 156 -19.06 -20.84 3.26
CA VAL A 156 -19.61 -19.83 2.34
C VAL A 156 -18.48 -19.04 1.70
N VAL A 157 -18.62 -18.72 0.41
CA VAL A 157 -17.61 -17.99 -0.37
C VAL A 157 -17.23 -16.63 0.22
N ALA A 158 -18.15 -15.98 0.95
CA ALA A 158 -17.96 -14.68 1.59
C ALA A 158 -17.22 -14.74 2.94
N GLN A 159 -17.17 -15.90 3.61
CA GLN A 159 -16.46 -16.06 4.88
C GLN A 159 -14.95 -15.92 4.68
N LEU A 160 -14.23 -15.48 5.71
CA LEU A 160 -12.79 -15.31 5.67
C LEU A 160 -12.10 -16.34 6.56
N ASN A 161 -10.98 -16.90 6.07
CA ASN A 161 -10.14 -17.79 6.85
C ASN A 161 -8.66 -17.39 6.78
N GLY A 162 -8.25 -16.58 7.75
CA GLY A 162 -6.91 -16.01 7.83
C GLY A 162 -6.65 -14.96 6.74
N PRO A 163 -7.42 -13.86 6.69
CA PRO A 163 -7.08 -12.73 5.85
C PRO A 163 -5.72 -12.19 6.27
N LYS A 164 -4.83 -11.93 5.30
CA LYS A 164 -3.44 -11.52 5.56
C LYS A 164 -3.09 -10.17 4.97
N ASN A 165 -3.53 -9.89 3.75
CA ASN A 165 -3.29 -8.60 3.12
C ASN A 165 -4.55 -8.08 2.46
N LEU A 166 -4.63 -6.76 2.33
CA LEU A 166 -5.70 -6.13 1.58
C LEU A 166 -5.23 -4.93 0.76
N THR A 167 -5.98 -4.60 -0.30
CA THR A 167 -5.85 -3.36 -1.07
C THR A 167 -7.21 -2.93 -1.59
N LEU A 168 -7.31 -1.68 -1.99
CA LEU A 168 -8.50 -1.12 -2.63
C LEU A 168 -8.23 -0.92 -4.12
N ASP A 169 -9.20 -1.29 -4.96
CA ASP A 169 -9.17 -0.93 -6.38
C ASP A 169 -9.65 0.50 -6.63
N THR A 170 -9.60 0.98 -7.88
CA THR A 170 -10.06 2.34 -8.23
C THR A 170 -11.57 2.54 -8.10
N GLN A 171 -12.34 1.47 -7.86
CA GLN A 171 -13.79 1.50 -7.61
C GLN A 171 -14.12 1.40 -6.11
N GLY A 172 -13.11 1.34 -5.23
CA GLY A 172 -13.28 1.15 -3.80
C GLY A 172 -13.62 -0.28 -3.40
N HIS A 173 -13.45 -1.26 -4.30
CA HIS A 173 -13.59 -2.67 -3.92
C HIS A 173 -12.38 -3.14 -3.12
N ILE A 174 -12.65 -3.99 -2.14
CA ILE A 174 -11.69 -4.49 -1.18
C ILE A 174 -11.21 -5.86 -1.65
N HIS A 175 -9.95 -5.94 -2.06
CA HIS A 175 -9.29 -7.17 -2.44
C HIS A 175 -8.52 -7.73 -1.24
N VAL A 176 -8.81 -8.97 -0.86
CA VAL A 176 -8.34 -9.58 0.38
C VAL A 176 -7.64 -10.89 0.07
N LEU A 177 -6.34 -10.98 0.37
CA LEU A 177 -5.60 -12.22 0.27
C LEU A 177 -5.87 -13.07 1.51
N GLU A 178 -6.41 -14.25 1.26
CA GLU A 178 -6.69 -15.25 2.28
C GLU A 178 -5.64 -16.36 2.25
N MET A 179 -5.02 -16.63 3.41
CA MET A 179 -3.97 -17.65 3.52
C MET A 179 -4.53 -19.07 3.47
N GLY A 180 -5.66 -19.35 4.11
CA GLY A 180 -6.21 -20.71 4.25
C GLY A 180 -6.56 -21.36 2.90
N THR A 181 -7.27 -20.61 2.04
CA THR A 181 -7.60 -21.08 0.68
C THR A 181 -6.59 -20.66 -0.38
N SER A 182 -5.63 -19.80 -0.01
CA SER A 182 -4.66 -19.18 -0.94
C SER A 182 -5.37 -18.57 -2.14
N SER A 183 -6.39 -17.76 -1.86
CA SER A 183 -7.23 -17.10 -2.85
C SER A 183 -7.37 -15.63 -2.51
N ILE A 184 -7.80 -14.84 -3.49
CA ILE A 184 -8.13 -13.44 -3.29
C ILE A 184 -9.65 -13.30 -3.37
N LYS A 185 -10.25 -12.74 -2.33
CA LYS A 185 -11.69 -12.44 -2.26
C LYS A 185 -11.91 -10.95 -2.47
N VAL A 186 -12.97 -10.61 -3.18
CA VAL A 186 -13.31 -9.23 -3.51
C VAL A 186 -14.65 -8.89 -2.89
N PHE A 187 -14.67 -7.83 -2.09
CA PHE A 187 -15.86 -7.26 -1.49
C PHE A 187 -16.09 -5.86 -2.04
N SER A 188 -17.34 -5.43 -2.11
CA SER A 188 -17.65 -4.02 -2.34
C SER A 188 -17.36 -3.18 -1.10
N ASN A 189 -17.34 -1.86 -1.27
CA ASN A 189 -17.15 -0.91 -0.18
C ASN A 189 -18.18 -1.04 0.97
N ASN A 190 -19.38 -1.57 0.68
CA ASN A 190 -20.42 -1.85 1.67
C ASN A 190 -20.31 -3.24 2.33
N GLY A 191 -19.30 -4.03 1.96
CA GLY A 191 -19.05 -5.35 2.52
C GLY A 191 -19.72 -6.52 1.80
N ALA A 192 -20.49 -6.29 0.73
CA ALA A 192 -21.06 -7.39 -0.05
C ALA A 192 -19.97 -8.13 -0.84
N PHE A 193 -19.94 -9.45 -0.74
CA PHE A 193 -19.04 -10.30 -1.53
C PHE A 193 -19.40 -10.22 -3.01
N LEU A 194 -18.39 -9.98 -3.85
CA LEU A 194 -18.56 -9.85 -5.29
C LEU A 194 -18.10 -11.13 -6.01
N TYR A 195 -16.84 -11.51 -5.81
CA TYR A 195 -16.24 -12.67 -6.46
C TYR A 195 -14.90 -13.04 -5.79
N SER A 196 -14.28 -14.13 -6.28
CA SER A 196 -12.93 -14.53 -5.87
C SER A 196 -12.10 -14.99 -7.06
N TYR A 197 -10.78 -14.88 -6.96
CA TYR A 197 -9.83 -15.29 -7.98
C TYR A 197 -8.53 -15.83 -7.38
N GLY A 198 -7.61 -16.30 -8.23
CA GLY A 198 -6.31 -16.85 -7.79
C GLY A 198 -6.38 -18.27 -7.20
N ARG A 199 -7.57 -18.82 -6.94
CA ARG A 199 -7.71 -20.19 -6.46
C ARG A 199 -7.32 -21.18 -7.58
N SER A 200 -6.35 -22.04 -7.30
CA SER A 200 -6.03 -23.15 -8.21
C SER A 200 -7.20 -24.13 -8.27
N ARG A 201 -7.70 -24.41 -9.48
CA ARG A 201 -8.78 -25.37 -9.71
C ARG A 201 -8.26 -26.81 -9.80
N LEU A 202 -7.00 -26.97 -10.22
CA LEU A 202 -6.31 -28.25 -10.43
C LEU A 202 -4.82 -28.06 -10.08
N GLY A 203 -4.32 -28.78 -9.07
CA GLY A 203 -2.89 -28.81 -8.72
C GLY A 203 -2.51 -28.10 -7.40
N LYS A 204 -1.21 -27.80 -7.25
CA LYS A 204 -0.63 -27.22 -6.02
C LYS A 204 -1.22 -25.83 -5.74
N LYS A 205 -1.58 -25.57 -4.48
CA LYS A 205 -2.03 -24.24 -4.04
C LYS A 205 -0.93 -23.20 -4.33
N PRO A 206 -1.26 -22.07 -4.97
CA PRO A 206 -0.31 -20.99 -5.15
C PRO A 206 0.05 -20.41 -3.77
N GLN A 207 1.31 -20.00 -3.60
CA GLN A 207 1.78 -19.40 -2.35
C GLN A 207 1.82 -17.89 -2.50
N TYR A 208 0.67 -17.24 -2.47
CA TYR A 208 0.61 -15.78 -2.46
C TYR A 208 1.09 -15.24 -1.12
N ARG A 209 1.86 -14.15 -1.14
CA ARG A 209 2.47 -13.55 0.05
C ARG A 209 2.01 -12.14 0.32
N SER A 210 1.85 -11.33 -0.73
CA SER A 210 1.44 -9.93 -0.66
C SER A 210 0.57 -9.59 -1.86
N LEU A 211 -0.28 -8.59 -1.69
CA LEU A 211 -1.08 -8.00 -2.75
C LEU A 211 -1.08 -6.47 -2.60
N ASP A 212 -1.06 -5.75 -3.72
CA ASP A 212 -1.07 -4.29 -3.73
C ASP A 212 -1.48 -3.74 -5.11
N GLY A 213 -1.69 -2.43 -5.19
CA GLY A 213 -2.13 -1.72 -6.40
C GLY A 213 -3.63 -1.42 -6.41
N THR A 214 -4.05 -0.63 -7.40
CA THR A 214 -5.43 -0.13 -7.55
C THR A 214 -6.04 -0.56 -8.88
N GLN A 215 -5.47 -0.11 -10.00
CA GLN A 215 -5.94 -0.44 -11.35
C GLN A 215 -5.46 -1.82 -11.81
N HIS A 216 -4.21 -2.15 -11.47
CA HIS A 216 -3.61 -3.46 -11.68
C HIS A 216 -3.21 -3.99 -10.31
N ILE A 217 -3.95 -4.97 -9.81
CA ILE A 217 -3.59 -5.59 -8.54
C ILE A 217 -2.42 -6.52 -8.81
N LEU A 218 -1.29 -6.23 -8.21
CA LEU A 218 -0.08 -7.03 -8.25
C LEU A 218 -0.08 -7.97 -7.05
N ILE A 219 0.21 -9.23 -7.30
CA ILE A 219 0.34 -10.26 -6.28
C ILE A 219 1.75 -10.80 -6.36
N SER A 220 2.48 -10.86 -5.25
CA SER A 220 3.77 -11.52 -5.15
C SER A 220 3.66 -12.80 -4.33
N GLY A 221 4.57 -13.74 -4.57
CA GLY A 221 4.62 -14.99 -3.84
C GLY A 221 5.51 -16.03 -4.50
N GLY A 222 5.21 -17.30 -4.27
CA GLY A 222 6.09 -18.41 -4.60
C GLY A 222 6.95 -18.83 -3.42
N THR A 223 7.71 -19.92 -3.57
CA THR A 223 8.52 -20.49 -2.50
C THR A 223 9.60 -19.50 -2.04
N LEU A 224 10.12 -18.67 -2.95
CA LEU A 224 11.19 -17.72 -2.68
C LEU A 224 10.78 -16.26 -2.98
N ASP A 225 9.48 -15.98 -3.04
CA ASP A 225 8.91 -14.68 -3.47
C ASP A 225 9.29 -14.31 -4.92
N ASP A 226 9.54 -15.35 -5.71
CA ASP A 226 10.07 -15.33 -7.06
C ASP A 226 8.98 -15.19 -8.14
N ARG A 227 7.70 -15.30 -7.76
CA ARG A 227 6.58 -15.31 -8.69
C ARG A 227 5.71 -14.08 -8.50
N LYS A 228 5.25 -13.54 -9.62
CA LYS A 228 4.35 -12.40 -9.66
C LYS A 228 3.13 -12.73 -10.49
N TRP A 229 2.00 -12.15 -10.11
CA TRP A 229 0.75 -12.21 -10.84
C TRP A 229 0.15 -10.82 -10.91
N THR A 230 -0.71 -10.61 -11.90
CA THR A 230 -1.50 -9.40 -12.04
C THR A 230 -2.97 -9.75 -12.20
N PHE A 231 -3.83 -8.92 -11.61
CA PHE A 231 -5.25 -8.88 -11.88
C PHE A 231 -5.60 -7.52 -12.48
N ASN A 232 -6.09 -7.52 -13.71
CA ASN A 232 -6.62 -6.33 -14.35
C ASN A 232 -8.11 -6.19 -14.00
N ILE A 233 -8.49 -5.06 -13.42
CA ILE A 233 -9.85 -4.84 -12.90
C ILE A 233 -10.88 -4.67 -14.02
N GLU A 234 -10.50 -4.10 -15.17
CA GLU A 234 -11.39 -3.83 -16.30
C GLU A 234 -11.75 -5.13 -17.02
N THR A 235 -10.74 -5.93 -17.33
CA THR A 235 -10.92 -7.19 -18.06
C THR A 235 -11.25 -8.36 -17.13
N ARG A 236 -11.17 -8.16 -15.81
CA ARG A 236 -11.26 -9.20 -14.76
C ARG A 236 -10.36 -10.40 -15.02
N LYS A 237 -9.17 -10.14 -15.58
CA LYS A 237 -8.23 -11.19 -15.99
C LYS A 237 -7.13 -11.32 -14.96
N PHE A 238 -6.97 -12.53 -14.43
CA PHE A 238 -5.86 -12.91 -13.56
C PHE A 238 -4.82 -13.70 -14.37
N SER A 239 -3.56 -13.26 -14.34
CA SER A 239 -2.47 -13.94 -15.06
C SER A 239 -1.15 -13.86 -14.31
N ALA A 240 -0.32 -14.88 -14.47
CA ALA A 240 1.07 -14.82 -14.03
C ALA A 240 1.87 -13.82 -14.89
N LEU A 241 2.78 -13.11 -14.24
CA LEU A 241 3.82 -12.31 -14.91
C LEU A 241 5.05 -13.22 -15.01
N ASN A 242 5.43 -13.54 -16.25
CA ASN A 242 6.63 -14.33 -16.54
C ASN A 242 7.89 -13.47 -16.43
#